data_AF-A0A1D8P522-F1
#
_entry.id   AF-A0A1D8P522-F1
#
_cell.length_a   1.000
_cell.length_b   1.000
_cell.length_c   1.000
_cell.angle_alpha   90.00
_cell.angle_beta   90.00
_cell.angle_gamma   90.00
#
_symmetry.space_group_name_H-M   'P 1'
#
loop_
_entity.id
_entity.type
_entity.pdbx_description
1 polymer ?
#
loop_
_entity_poly.entity_id
_entity_poly.type
_entity_poly.pdbx_seq_one_letter_code
_entity_poly.pdbx_strand_id
1 'polypeptide(L)'
;MKKIVLILIMFLCLSCSDNDNDNDIIIIGTEFPQTWELVAMSGNVPNSTTTGDDMEWQEYYVLNNDQTFSKTRTREDVTTTESGTFEFFEQNSEDYLLLTYPTNNDIIGNCTAEFTEEFILTDKDKMSSTWRACDGPGLNYELKVD
;
A
#
# COMPACT_ATOMS: atom_id res chain seq x y z
N MET A 1 49.19 -54.43 -20.41
CA MET A 1 49.83 -53.32 -21.16
C MET A 1 48.83 -52.17 -21.22
N LYS A 2 49.28 -50.96 -20.91
CA LYS A 2 48.49 -49.73 -20.76
C LYS A 2 47.63 -49.41 -21.99
N LYS A 3 46.37 -49.02 -21.76
CA LYS A 3 45.72 -47.95 -22.54
C LYS A 3 44.90 -47.07 -21.59
N ILE A 4 45.27 -45.81 -21.58
CA ILE A 4 44.62 -44.67 -20.92
C ILE A 4 43.39 -44.31 -21.75
N VAL A 5 42.24 -44.09 -21.11
CA VAL A 5 41.26 -43.12 -21.60
C VAL A 5 40.73 -42.33 -20.41
N LEU A 6 41.08 -41.06 -20.46
CA LEU A 6 40.66 -39.92 -19.65
C LEU A 6 39.16 -39.70 -19.83
N ILE A 7 38.37 -39.75 -18.75
CA ILE A 7 36.99 -39.24 -18.76
C ILE A 7 36.89 -38.24 -17.61
N LEU A 8 37.02 -36.97 -18.01
CA LEU A 8 36.71 -35.76 -17.26
C LEU A 8 35.18 -35.69 -17.15
N ILE A 9 34.61 -36.15 -16.04
CA ILE A 9 33.20 -35.89 -15.72
C ILE A 9 33.15 -34.69 -14.78
N MET A 10 32.72 -33.61 -15.40
CA MET A 10 32.34 -32.33 -14.86
C MET A 10 31.31 -32.53 -13.74
N PHE A 11 31.73 -32.24 -12.51
CA PHE A 11 30.82 -32.02 -11.38
C PHE A 11 30.05 -30.73 -11.69
N LEU A 12 28.86 -30.86 -12.27
CA LEU A 12 27.87 -29.81 -12.27
C LEU A 12 27.31 -29.72 -10.84
N CYS A 13 27.73 -28.69 -10.11
CA CYS A 13 27.03 -28.27 -8.91
C CYS A 13 25.61 -27.88 -9.32
N LEU A 14 24.65 -28.73 -8.97
CA LEU A 14 23.24 -28.36 -8.91
C LEU A 14 23.10 -27.39 -7.74
N SER A 15 23.32 -26.10 -8.00
CA SER A 15 22.85 -25.05 -7.12
C SER A 15 21.36 -24.88 -7.39
N CYS A 16 20.53 -25.67 -6.71
CA CYS A 16 19.17 -25.23 -6.40
C CYS A 16 19.35 -24.05 -5.46
N SER A 17 19.35 -22.84 -6.01
CA SER A 17 18.95 -21.68 -5.24
C SER A 17 17.45 -21.78 -5.14
N ASP A 18 16.96 -22.45 -4.10
CA ASP A 18 15.62 -22.16 -3.60
C ASP A 18 15.72 -20.73 -3.07
N ASN A 19 15.56 -19.77 -3.97
CA ASN A 19 15.18 -18.43 -3.59
C ASN A 19 13.69 -18.49 -3.32
N ASP A 20 13.36 -19.13 -2.20
CA ASP A 20 12.20 -18.74 -1.40
C ASP A 20 12.54 -17.34 -0.89
N ASN A 21 12.46 -16.36 -1.80
CA ASN A 21 12.15 -15.00 -1.43
C ASN A 21 10.68 -15.05 -1.04
N ASP A 22 10.41 -15.64 0.12
CA ASP A 22 9.42 -15.09 1.03
C ASP A 22 9.95 -13.68 1.32
N ASN A 23 9.69 -12.76 0.39
CA ASN A 23 9.63 -11.36 0.72
C ASN A 23 8.51 -11.32 1.74
N ASP A 24 8.88 -11.35 3.02
CA ASP A 24 8.04 -10.96 4.13
C ASP A 24 7.60 -9.52 3.80
N ILE A 25 6.55 -9.40 2.96
CA ILE A 25 5.65 -8.25 2.94
C ILE A 25 5.46 -7.96 4.42
N ILE A 26 5.75 -6.74 4.88
CA ILE A 26 5.42 -6.31 6.26
C ILE A 26 4.03 -6.88 6.51
N ILE A 27 3.88 -7.88 7.39
CA ILE A 27 2.65 -8.65 7.47
C ILE A 27 1.56 -7.69 7.94
N ILE A 28 0.86 -7.10 6.98
CA ILE A 28 -0.24 -6.18 7.21
C ILE A 28 -1.33 -7.06 7.75
N GLY A 29 -1.71 -6.82 9.02
CA GLY A 29 -2.53 -7.68 9.87
C GLY A 29 -3.19 -8.87 9.16
N THR A 30 -2.80 -10.09 9.52
CA THR A 30 -3.36 -11.35 8.96
C THR A 30 -4.87 -11.49 9.10
N GLU A 31 -5.53 -10.53 9.73
CA GLU A 31 -6.95 -10.51 10.02
C GLU A 31 -7.62 -9.41 9.20
N PHE A 32 -8.37 -9.86 8.20
CA PHE A 32 -9.35 -9.04 7.50
C PHE A 32 -10.72 -9.17 8.18
N PRO A 33 -11.58 -8.13 8.12
CA PRO A 33 -11.37 -6.85 7.45
C PRO A 33 -10.43 -5.93 8.23
N GLN A 34 -9.68 -5.08 7.52
CA GLN A 34 -8.82 -4.05 8.10
C GLN A 34 -9.46 -2.68 7.91
N THR A 35 -9.54 -1.88 8.97
CA THR A 35 -10.01 -0.49 8.89
C THR A 35 -8.85 0.46 9.10
N TRP A 36 -8.61 1.34 8.13
CA TRP A 36 -7.55 2.35 8.18
C TRP A 36 -8.15 3.74 8.32
N GLU A 37 -7.91 4.41 9.43
CA GLU A 37 -8.48 5.72 9.73
C GLU A 37 -7.48 6.83 9.42
N LEU A 38 -7.94 7.92 8.77
CA LEU A 38 -7.14 9.12 8.57
C LEU A 38 -6.89 9.78 9.93
N VAL A 39 -5.62 9.83 10.36
CA VAL A 39 -5.25 10.40 11.67
C VAL A 39 -4.61 11.79 11.56
N ALA A 40 -4.03 12.12 10.40
CA ALA A 40 -3.41 13.41 10.17
C ALA A 40 -3.46 13.84 8.71
N MET A 41 -3.71 15.13 8.51
CA MET A 41 -3.59 15.82 7.23
C MET A 41 -2.50 16.89 7.30
N SER A 42 -1.85 17.19 6.18
CA SER A 42 -0.91 18.31 6.08
C SER A 42 -0.99 18.97 4.70
N GLY A 43 -0.84 20.29 4.67
CA GLY A 43 -0.77 21.05 3.43
C GLY A 43 0.67 21.27 2.93
N ASN A 44 0.80 22.15 1.95
CA ASN A 44 2.08 22.49 1.31
C ASN A 44 2.89 23.57 2.05
N VAL A 45 2.34 24.17 3.12
CA VAL A 45 3.06 25.15 3.95
C VAL A 45 3.66 24.49 5.20
N PRO A 46 4.81 24.96 5.71
CA PRO A 46 5.40 24.44 6.94
C PRO A 46 4.41 24.52 8.12
N ASN A 47 4.45 23.51 8.99
CA ASN A 47 3.62 23.43 10.21
C ASN A 47 2.09 23.51 9.95
N SER A 48 1.62 22.94 8.84
CA SER A 48 0.20 22.87 8.46
C SER A 48 -0.49 21.55 8.82
N THR A 49 0.12 20.75 9.69
CA THR A 49 -0.47 19.47 10.11
C THR A 49 -1.70 19.71 10.98
N THR A 50 -2.81 19.06 10.63
CA THR A 50 -4.05 19.01 11.40
C THR A 50 -4.40 17.57 11.75
N THR A 51 -5.15 17.38 12.84
CA THR A 51 -5.52 16.07 13.39
C THR A 51 -6.92 16.13 13.97
N GLY A 52 -7.63 14.99 14.02
CA GLY A 52 -8.99 14.93 14.57
C GLY A 52 -9.94 15.94 13.88
N ASP A 53 -10.76 16.63 14.66
CA ASP A 53 -11.77 17.56 14.15
C ASP A 53 -11.17 18.80 13.43
N ASP A 54 -9.86 19.06 13.58
CA ASP A 54 -9.19 20.16 12.86
C ASP A 54 -8.86 19.79 11.40
N MET A 55 -9.06 18.53 10.99
CA MET A 55 -8.89 18.08 9.61
C MET A 55 -10.05 18.54 8.72
N GLU A 56 -9.76 18.87 7.46
CA GLU A 56 -10.76 19.38 6.50
C GLU A 56 -11.85 18.34 6.17
N TRP A 57 -11.53 17.05 6.29
CA TRP A 57 -12.46 15.94 6.22
C TRP A 57 -12.00 14.81 7.13
N GLN A 58 -12.95 13.93 7.47
CA GLN A 58 -12.65 12.63 8.04
C GLN A 58 -12.73 11.57 6.94
N GLU A 59 -11.89 10.56 7.02
CA GLU A 59 -11.87 9.48 6.03
C GLU A 59 -11.38 8.18 6.63
N TYR A 60 -11.89 7.08 6.12
CA TYR A 60 -11.35 5.76 6.39
C TYR A 60 -11.47 4.84 5.17
N TYR A 61 -10.61 3.83 5.15
CA TYR A 61 -10.67 2.71 4.23
C TYR A 61 -11.03 1.44 4.99
N VAL A 62 -11.79 0.56 4.36
CA VAL A 62 -12.00 -0.83 4.80
C VAL A 62 -11.48 -1.74 3.72
N LEU A 63 -10.44 -2.51 4.01
CA LEU A 63 -9.90 -3.55 3.14
C LEU A 63 -10.55 -4.88 3.53
N ASN A 64 -11.13 -5.57 2.56
CA ASN A 64 -11.81 -6.85 2.75
C ASN A 64 -10.94 -8.04 2.34
N ASN A 65 -11.27 -9.22 2.84
CA ASN A 65 -10.54 -10.46 2.54
C ASN A 65 -10.63 -10.90 1.06
N ASP A 66 -11.60 -10.38 0.32
CA ASP A 66 -11.80 -10.67 -1.10
C ASP A 66 -11.06 -9.69 -2.03
N GLN A 67 -10.08 -8.96 -1.49
CA GLN A 67 -9.27 -7.95 -2.19
C GLN A 67 -10.10 -6.74 -2.70
N THR A 68 -11.30 -6.54 -2.13
CA THR A 68 -12.07 -5.32 -2.35
C THR A 68 -11.81 -4.31 -1.24
N PHE A 69 -11.97 -3.04 -1.54
CA PHE A 69 -11.99 -2.00 -0.52
C PHE A 69 -13.23 -1.11 -0.63
N SER A 70 -13.54 -0.44 0.47
CA SER A 70 -14.39 0.74 0.48
C SER A 70 -13.65 1.92 1.08
N LYS A 71 -13.82 3.11 0.50
CA LYS A 71 -13.34 4.37 1.01
C LYS A 71 -14.54 5.22 1.38
N THR A 72 -14.56 5.76 2.58
CA THR A 72 -15.62 6.68 3.00
C THR A 72 -14.99 7.99 3.46
N ARG A 73 -15.39 9.10 2.84
CA ARG A 73 -14.97 10.46 3.20
C ARG A 73 -16.19 11.26 3.64
N THR A 74 -16.07 11.95 4.77
CA THR A 74 -17.07 12.92 5.23
C THR A 74 -16.47 14.31 5.29
N ARG A 75 -17.05 15.25 4.53
CA ARG A 75 -16.63 16.65 4.44
C ARG A 75 -17.87 17.54 4.51
N GLU A 76 -17.90 18.50 5.44
CA GLU A 76 -19.03 19.43 5.61
C GLU A 76 -20.40 18.72 5.64
N ASP A 77 -20.52 17.67 6.45
CA ASP A 77 -21.71 16.80 6.59
C ASP A 77 -22.11 16.00 5.34
N VAL A 78 -21.33 16.06 4.26
CA VAL A 78 -21.51 15.23 3.06
C VAL A 78 -20.61 14.02 3.16
N THR A 79 -21.22 12.82 3.19
CA THR A 79 -20.51 11.54 3.15
C THR A 79 -20.55 10.95 1.75
N THR A 80 -19.38 10.67 1.19
CA THR A 80 -19.20 9.96 -0.08
C THR A 80 -18.50 8.64 0.20
N THR A 81 -19.03 7.56 -0.38
CA THR A 81 -18.44 6.22 -0.28
C THR A 81 -18.21 5.66 -1.67
N GLU A 82 -16.99 5.20 -1.92
CA GLU A 82 -16.56 4.58 -3.16
C GLU A 82 -15.91 3.23 -2.88
N SER A 83 -15.84 2.37 -3.89
CA SER A 83 -15.29 1.02 -3.75
C SER A 83 -14.46 0.62 -4.96
N GLY A 84 -13.57 -0.34 -4.75
CA GLY A 84 -12.73 -0.88 -5.80
C GLY A 84 -11.98 -2.13 -5.35
N THR A 85 -10.86 -2.40 -5.99
CA THR A 85 -9.95 -3.50 -5.63
C THR A 85 -8.63 -2.97 -5.12
N PHE A 86 -7.93 -3.76 -4.32
CA PHE A 86 -6.60 -3.40 -3.85
C PHE A 86 -5.59 -4.52 -4.05
N GLU A 87 -4.32 -4.15 -4.13
CA GLU A 87 -3.19 -5.07 -4.08
C GLU A 87 -2.04 -4.48 -3.28
N PHE A 88 -1.28 -5.37 -2.62
CA PHE A 88 -0.02 -5.03 -1.98
C PHE A 88 1.13 -5.44 -2.89
N PHE A 89 2.17 -4.61 -2.97
CA PHE A 89 3.37 -4.90 -3.75
C PHE A 89 4.59 -4.24 -3.12
N GLU A 90 5.78 -4.81 -3.38
CA GLU A 90 7.05 -4.24 -2.93
C GLU A 90 7.74 -3.54 -4.12
N GLN A 91 8.27 -2.34 -3.89
CA GLN A 91 9.10 -1.63 -4.85
C GLN A 91 10.24 -0.91 -4.12
N ASN A 92 11.48 -1.07 -4.60
CA ASN A 92 12.67 -0.43 -4.01
C ASN A 92 12.86 -0.71 -2.50
N SER A 93 12.47 -1.91 -2.03
CA SER A 93 12.51 -2.30 -0.61
C SER A 93 11.56 -1.50 0.29
N GLU A 94 10.51 -0.93 -0.29
CA GLU A 94 9.37 -0.33 0.40
C GLU A 94 8.10 -1.09 0.00
N ASP A 95 7.20 -1.29 0.95
CA ASP A 95 5.91 -1.93 0.71
C ASP A 95 4.85 -0.87 0.39
N TYR A 96 4.01 -1.19 -0.58
CA TYR A 96 2.98 -0.30 -1.11
C TYR A 96 1.60 -0.96 -1.10
N LEU A 97 0.57 -0.12 -0.98
CA LEU A 97 -0.83 -0.46 -1.23
C LEU A 97 -1.30 0.32 -2.45
N LEU A 98 -1.73 -0.39 -3.49
CA LEU A 98 -2.41 0.19 -4.65
C LEU A 98 -3.92 -0.06 -4.53
N LEU A 99 -4.69 1.02 -4.62
CA LEU A 99 -6.15 0.98 -4.75
C LEU A 99 -6.53 1.30 -6.19
N THR A 100 -7.45 0.52 -6.76
CA THR A 100 -7.99 0.73 -8.11
C THR A 100 -9.50 0.86 -8.07
N TYR A 101 -10.02 1.99 -8.55
CA TYR A 101 -11.44 2.27 -8.69
C TYR A 101 -11.95 1.88 -10.08
N PRO A 102 -13.21 1.44 -10.21
CA PRO A 102 -13.80 1.09 -11.50
C PRO A 102 -14.10 2.32 -12.37
N THR A 103 -14.31 3.47 -11.74
CA THR A 103 -14.65 4.75 -12.39
C THR A 103 -14.02 5.92 -11.64
N ASN A 104 -13.80 7.02 -12.35
CA ASN A 104 -13.38 8.27 -11.73
C ASN A 104 -14.37 8.76 -10.65
N ASN A 105 -13.87 9.43 -9.62
CA ASN A 105 -14.69 10.08 -8.59
C ASN A 105 -13.89 11.21 -7.88
N ASP A 106 -14.59 12.09 -7.17
CA ASP A 106 -14.01 13.30 -6.59
C ASP A 106 -13.15 13.05 -5.33
N ILE A 107 -13.16 11.82 -4.81
CA ILE A 107 -12.39 11.48 -3.61
C ILE A 107 -11.10 10.73 -3.92
N ILE A 108 -10.80 10.41 -5.19
CA ILE A 108 -9.50 9.85 -5.61
C ILE A 108 -8.39 10.87 -5.31
N GLY A 109 -7.43 10.46 -4.48
CA GLY A 109 -6.26 11.27 -4.12
C GLY A 109 -4.98 10.75 -4.76
N ASN A 110 -4.62 11.23 -5.94
CA ASN A 110 -3.46 10.71 -6.67
C ASN A 110 -2.72 11.75 -7.53
N CYS A 111 -1.64 11.27 -8.14
CA CYS A 111 -0.74 12.02 -9.01
C CYS A 111 -1.06 11.91 -10.51
N THR A 112 -1.97 11.01 -10.90
CA THR A 112 -2.15 10.59 -12.30
C THR A 112 -3.61 10.79 -12.73
N ALA A 113 -3.88 10.69 -14.03
CA ALA A 113 -5.26 10.68 -14.54
C ALA A 113 -5.93 9.30 -14.39
N GLU A 114 -5.23 8.32 -13.83
CA GLU A 114 -5.76 6.97 -13.61
C GLU A 114 -6.69 6.95 -12.40
N PHE A 115 -7.55 5.94 -12.32
CA PHE A 115 -8.48 5.80 -11.21
C PHE A 115 -7.84 4.99 -10.08
N THR A 116 -6.66 5.42 -9.64
CA THR A 116 -5.87 4.69 -8.64
C THR A 116 -5.39 5.59 -7.52
N GLU A 117 -5.16 5.02 -6.33
CA GLU A 117 -4.45 5.68 -5.22
C GLU A 117 -3.34 4.77 -4.75
N GLU A 118 -2.20 5.36 -4.38
CA GLU A 118 -1.04 4.63 -3.90
C GLU A 118 -0.64 5.12 -2.51
N PHE A 119 -0.27 4.18 -1.65
CA PHE A 119 0.18 4.43 -0.29
C PHE A 119 1.50 3.71 -0.06
N ILE A 120 2.40 4.36 0.66
CA ILE A 120 3.59 3.75 1.22
C ILE A 120 3.22 3.23 2.61
N LEU A 121 3.54 1.96 2.87
CA LEU A 121 3.40 1.34 4.18
C LEU A 121 4.63 1.70 5.00
N THR A 122 4.45 2.54 6.01
CA THR A 122 5.56 3.10 6.81
C THR A 122 5.83 2.29 8.08
N ASP A 123 4.85 1.50 8.51
CA ASP A 123 4.94 0.52 9.60
C ASP A 123 3.81 -0.52 9.41
N LYS A 124 3.75 -1.55 10.26
CA LYS A 124 2.70 -2.60 10.25
C LYS A 124 1.27 -2.08 10.37
N ASP A 125 1.11 -0.90 10.98
CA ASP A 125 -0.17 -0.26 11.31
C ASP A 125 -0.22 1.19 10.81
N LYS A 126 0.70 1.59 9.92
CA LYS A 126 0.79 2.97 9.42
C LYS A 126 1.01 3.02 7.92
N MET A 127 0.26 3.89 7.26
CA MET A 127 0.45 4.16 5.84
C MET A 127 0.31 5.65 5.52
N SER A 128 1.01 6.08 4.46
CA SER A 128 1.01 7.47 3.99
C SER A 128 0.68 7.51 2.51
N SER A 129 -0.26 8.38 2.12
CA SER A 129 -0.62 8.59 0.72
C SER A 129 0.54 9.22 -0.06
N THR A 130 0.76 8.76 -1.30
CA THR A 130 1.75 9.36 -2.20
C THR A 130 1.26 10.64 -2.89
N TRP A 131 -0.01 11.03 -2.70
CA TRP A 131 -0.61 12.20 -3.35
C TRP A 131 0.18 13.50 -3.10
N ARG A 132 0.82 13.62 -1.94
CA ARG A 132 1.69 14.75 -1.58
C ARG A 132 2.86 14.95 -2.54
N ALA A 133 3.32 13.92 -3.24
CA ALA A 133 4.39 14.03 -4.21
C ALA A 133 4.03 14.95 -5.41
N CYS A 134 2.74 15.25 -5.60
CA CYS A 134 2.22 16.04 -6.72
C CYS A 134 1.35 17.21 -6.23
N ASP A 135 1.80 17.89 -5.17
CA ASP A 135 1.15 19.04 -4.53
C ASP A 135 -0.23 18.76 -3.89
N GLY A 136 -0.62 17.48 -3.77
CA GLY A 136 -1.76 17.06 -2.96
C GLY A 136 -1.50 17.18 -1.45
N PRO A 137 -2.54 17.04 -0.60
CA PRO A 137 -2.35 16.99 0.84
C PRO A 137 -1.54 15.76 1.25
N GLY A 138 -0.73 15.89 2.29
CA GLY A 138 -0.17 14.72 2.99
C GLY A 138 -1.24 14.09 3.86
N LEU A 139 -1.54 12.81 3.63
CA LEU A 139 -2.54 12.04 4.34
C LEU A 139 -1.87 10.85 5.02
N ASN A 140 -2.03 10.72 6.33
CA ASN A 140 -1.48 9.61 7.11
C ASN A 140 -2.59 8.85 7.81
N TYR A 141 -2.51 7.54 7.76
CA TYR A 141 -3.54 6.63 8.25
C TYR A 141 -2.93 5.64 9.24
N GLU A 142 -3.75 5.26 10.22
CA GLU A 142 -3.42 4.19 11.17
C GLU A 142 -4.45 3.07 11.09
N LEU A 143 -3.97 1.83 11.24
CA LEU A 143 -4.85 0.67 11.38
C LEU A 143 -5.62 0.77 12.69
N LYS A 144 -6.94 0.77 12.60
CA LYS A 144 -7.82 0.73 13.75
C LYS A 144 -7.75 -0.63 14.42
N VAL A 145 -7.42 -0.64 15.71
CA VAL A 145 -7.46 -1.83 16.57
C VAL A 145 -8.65 -1.69 17.48
N ASP A 146 -9.65 -2.57 17.33
CA ASP A 146 -10.83 -2.64 18.19
C ASP A 146 -10.52 -3.27 19.57
#